data_AF-C0NGV3-F1
#
_entry.id   AF-C0NGV3-F1
#
_cell.length_a   1.000
_cell.length_b   1.000
_cell.length_c   1.000
_cell.angle_alpha   90.00
_cell.angle_beta   90.00
_cell.angle_gamma   90.00
#
_symmetry.space_group_name_H-M   'P 1'
#
loop_
_entity.id
_entity.type
_entity.pdbx_description
1 polymer ?
#
loop_
_entity_poly.entity_id
_entity_poly.type
_entity_poly.pdbx_seq_one_letter_code
_entity_poly.pdbx_strand_id
1 'polypeptide(L)'
;MNNETRLNPSDRPPAYEDIESHHYERSTPEPLPHAHPRLQSQSTPYLHLTAQLPPPVLSDITLDGTLIYPTTPPATALYAISNNLNLDYSTISVSRLEPRRSSTGGLSPNLNPRDKIIYKFTRPVMSETVEIIGQRRSTLPGILLLKSTRQLLKTGWALWHVYKNTESMVFRVKPKRNPEKHEVLEWQDGCGTTVAIETLATDLDDVQRDRSRARRPRLQIVSATPLDDIMTDVLVTAWCARIWITF
;
A
#
# COMPACT_ATOMS: atom_id res chain seq x y z
N MET A 1 -26.80 46.50 16.12
CA MET A 1 -26.02 46.99 14.97
C MET A 1 -25.41 45.74 14.31
N ASN A 2 -26.22 44.88 13.68
CA ASN A 2 -26.73 44.94 12.29
C ASN A 2 -25.54 44.89 11.31
N ASN A 3 -25.40 43.99 10.34
CA ASN A 3 -26.34 43.17 9.59
C ASN A 3 -25.54 42.04 8.89
N GLU A 4 -25.99 40.78 8.93
CA GLU A 4 -26.74 40.07 7.88
C GLU A 4 -25.93 39.47 6.71
N THR A 5 -25.70 38.16 6.82
CA THR A 5 -26.16 37.07 5.93
C THR A 5 -26.20 37.27 4.41
N ARG A 6 -25.53 36.39 3.66
CA ARG A 6 -26.07 35.83 2.40
C ARG A 6 -25.59 34.40 2.14
N LEU A 7 -26.58 33.50 2.04
CA LEU A 7 -26.53 32.10 1.66
C LEU A 7 -26.28 31.93 0.16
N ASN A 8 -25.73 30.78 -0.24
CA ASN A 8 -26.10 30.14 -1.51
C ASN A 8 -25.99 28.61 -1.40
N PRO A 9 -27.11 27.85 -1.53
CA PRO A 9 -27.09 26.41 -1.76
C PRO A 9 -27.62 26.08 -3.16
N SER A 10 -26.97 25.16 -3.88
CA SER A 10 -27.56 24.17 -4.81
C SER A 10 -26.48 23.62 -5.74
N ASP A 11 -26.31 22.31 -5.76
CA ASP A 11 -26.55 21.52 -6.97
C ASP A 11 -26.30 20.03 -6.70
N ARG A 12 -27.38 19.24 -6.82
CA ARG A 12 -27.36 17.78 -6.90
C ARG A 12 -28.19 17.41 -8.13
N PRO A 13 -27.66 16.70 -9.13
CA PRO A 13 -28.47 16.22 -10.25
C PRO A 13 -29.08 14.82 -9.98
N PRO A 14 -30.12 14.43 -10.73
CA PRO A 14 -31.15 13.48 -10.31
C PRO A 14 -30.83 12.00 -10.66
N ALA A 15 -31.53 11.10 -9.97
CA ALA A 15 -31.63 9.67 -10.32
C ALA A 15 -32.74 9.46 -11.36
N TYR A 16 -32.51 8.55 -12.32
CA TYR A 16 -33.54 8.03 -13.22
C TYR A 16 -33.63 6.52 -13.03
N GLU A 17 -34.83 6.06 -12.68
CA GLU A 17 -35.27 4.67 -12.61
C GLU A 17 -35.64 4.12 -14.00
N ASP A 18 -35.59 2.78 -14.05
CA ASP A 18 -36.17 1.75 -14.92
C ASP A 18 -37.11 2.11 -16.09
N ILE A 19 -37.10 1.23 -17.12
CA ILE A 19 -38.28 0.50 -17.64
C ILE A 19 -37.82 -0.57 -18.67
N GLU A 20 -38.03 -1.84 -18.29
CA GLU A 20 -38.60 -2.98 -19.06
C GLU A 20 -39.03 -2.69 -20.52
N SER A 21 -38.90 -3.53 -21.54
CA SER A 21 -39.24 -4.96 -21.69
C SER A 21 -39.34 -5.18 -23.22
N HIS A 22 -39.07 -6.38 -23.74
CA HIS A 22 -39.82 -6.97 -24.87
C HIS A 22 -39.38 -8.42 -25.08
N HIS A 23 -40.24 -9.31 -24.57
CA HIS A 23 -40.39 -10.74 -24.89
C HIS A 23 -40.84 -10.96 -26.35
N TYR A 24 -40.52 -12.14 -26.92
CA TYR A 24 -41.33 -13.05 -27.77
C TYR A 24 -40.33 -14.06 -28.43
N GLU A 25 -40.15 -15.30 -27.97
CA GLU A 25 -41.03 -16.48 -28.02
C GLU A 25 -41.26 -17.04 -29.44
N ARG A 26 -40.65 -18.19 -29.82
CA ARG A 26 -41.37 -19.40 -30.30
C ARG A 26 -40.52 -20.63 -30.72
N SER A 27 -40.85 -21.76 -30.08
CA SER A 27 -41.05 -23.15 -30.59
C SER A 27 -39.91 -24.13 -30.99
N THR A 28 -39.79 -25.16 -30.14
CA THR A 28 -39.26 -26.57 -30.17
C THR A 28 -40.09 -27.53 -31.08
N PRO A 29 -39.93 -28.90 -31.12
CA PRO A 29 -38.82 -29.89 -30.87
C PRO A 29 -38.78 -31.10 -31.90
N GLU A 30 -37.94 -32.14 -31.61
CA GLU A 30 -38.13 -33.62 -31.85
C GLU A 30 -37.24 -34.43 -32.89
N PRO A 31 -37.04 -35.78 -32.76
CA PRO A 31 -35.77 -36.39 -32.28
C PRO A 31 -35.22 -37.68 -33.00
N LEU A 32 -34.00 -38.14 -32.59
CA LEU A 32 -33.38 -39.50 -32.61
C LEU A 32 -33.10 -40.24 -33.96
N PRO A 33 -32.32 -41.36 -34.02
CA PRO A 33 -31.16 -41.85 -33.23
C PRO A 33 -29.96 -42.28 -34.14
N HIS A 34 -28.84 -42.81 -33.58
CA HIS A 34 -28.01 -43.94 -34.09
C HIS A 34 -26.53 -43.88 -33.62
N ALA A 35 -26.25 -44.67 -32.57
CA ALA A 35 -25.14 -45.62 -32.37
C ALA A 35 -23.63 -45.23 -32.47
N HIS A 36 -22.88 -45.83 -31.52
CA HIS A 36 -21.42 -46.13 -31.45
C HIS A 36 -20.53 -45.17 -30.63
N PRO A 37 -19.41 -45.66 -30.06
CA PRO A 37 -19.34 -46.33 -28.76
C PRO A 37 -18.61 -45.50 -27.69
N ARG A 38 -18.89 -45.84 -26.43
CA ARG A 38 -18.21 -45.35 -25.21
C ARG A 38 -16.68 -45.26 -25.39
N LEU A 39 -16.17 -44.04 -25.49
CA LEU A 39 -14.89 -43.68 -24.90
C LEU A 39 -15.20 -42.91 -23.63
N GLN A 40 -14.69 -43.44 -22.51
CA GLN A 40 -14.75 -42.80 -21.21
C GLN A 40 -14.02 -41.46 -21.32
N SER A 41 -14.77 -40.39 -21.56
CA SER A 41 -14.32 -39.03 -21.32
C SER A 41 -14.08 -38.93 -19.83
N GLN A 42 -12.82 -39.10 -19.44
CA GLN A 42 -12.37 -38.82 -18.09
C GLN A 42 -12.79 -37.40 -17.78
N SER A 43 -13.76 -37.30 -16.88
CA SER A 43 -14.17 -36.09 -16.19
C SER A 43 -12.91 -35.52 -15.56
N THR A 44 -12.30 -34.56 -16.25
CA THR A 44 -11.31 -33.67 -15.65
C THR A 44 -12.04 -33.00 -14.50
N PRO A 45 -11.60 -33.13 -13.24
CA PRO A 45 -12.19 -32.35 -12.18
C PRO A 45 -11.85 -30.90 -12.52
N TYR A 46 -12.84 -30.16 -13.00
CA TYR A 46 -12.75 -28.72 -13.10
C TYR A 46 -12.35 -28.24 -11.71
N LEU A 47 -11.11 -27.75 -11.63
CA LEU A 47 -10.53 -27.11 -10.46
C LEU A 47 -11.45 -25.95 -10.07
N HIS A 48 -12.44 -26.21 -9.22
CA HIS A 48 -13.06 -25.21 -8.38
C HIS A 48 -12.06 -24.83 -7.29
N LEU A 49 -10.92 -24.27 -7.71
CA LEU A 49 -9.99 -23.60 -6.82
C LEU A 49 -10.38 -22.12 -6.75
N THR A 50 -11.59 -21.84 -6.28
CA THR A 50 -11.88 -20.57 -5.58
C THR A 50 -11.32 -20.66 -4.16
N ALA A 51 -10.05 -21.04 -4.04
CA ALA A 51 -9.29 -20.78 -2.84
C ALA A 51 -8.91 -19.30 -2.92
N GLN A 52 -9.63 -18.46 -2.18
CA GLN A 52 -9.17 -17.10 -1.92
C GLN A 52 -7.74 -17.21 -1.38
N LEU A 53 -6.75 -16.81 -2.17
CA LEU A 53 -5.37 -16.74 -1.73
C LEU A 53 -5.38 -15.89 -0.44
N PRO A 54 -4.83 -16.37 0.68
CA PRO A 54 -4.80 -15.59 1.91
C PRO A 54 -4.17 -14.23 1.60
N PRO A 55 -4.71 -13.13 2.16
CA PRO A 55 -4.18 -11.80 1.89
C PRO A 55 -2.68 -11.79 2.19
N PRO A 56 -1.84 -11.15 1.34
CA PRO A 56 -0.42 -11.16 1.54
C PRO A 56 -0.08 -10.52 2.89
N VAL A 57 0.72 -11.20 3.70
CA VAL A 57 1.10 -10.72 5.02
C VAL A 57 2.21 -9.67 4.86
N LEU A 58 1.97 -8.46 5.36
CA LEU A 58 2.90 -7.32 5.29
C LEU A 58 4.11 -7.42 6.25
N SER A 59 4.45 -8.62 6.74
CA SER A 59 5.49 -8.79 7.76
C SER A 59 6.90 -8.45 7.29
N ASP A 60 7.19 -8.60 5.99
CA ASP A 60 8.50 -8.30 5.43
C ASP A 60 8.32 -7.85 3.98
N ILE A 61 8.62 -6.57 3.73
CA ILE A 61 8.43 -5.92 2.42
C ILE A 61 9.72 -5.32 1.91
N THR A 62 9.83 -5.20 0.59
CA THR A 62 10.93 -4.52 -0.09
C THR A 62 10.39 -3.52 -1.11
N LEU A 63 11.23 -2.56 -1.50
CA LEU A 63 10.95 -1.58 -2.54
C LEU A 63 11.89 -1.86 -3.73
N ASP A 64 11.30 -2.10 -4.91
CA ASP A 64 12.01 -2.26 -6.18
C ASP A 64 11.41 -1.32 -7.23
N GLY A 65 12.22 -0.36 -7.70
CA GLY A 65 11.74 0.74 -8.53
C GLY A 65 10.62 1.51 -7.84
N THR A 66 9.40 1.36 -8.37
CA THR A 66 8.19 2.02 -7.85
C THR A 66 7.23 1.09 -7.12
N LEU A 67 7.55 -0.19 -6.97
CA LEU A 67 6.66 -1.19 -6.39
C LEU A 67 7.14 -1.66 -5.03
N ILE A 68 6.19 -1.85 -4.12
CA ILE A 68 6.42 -2.38 -2.79
C ILE A 68 5.65 -3.68 -2.64
N TYR A 69 6.37 -4.75 -2.31
CA TYR A 69 5.81 -6.10 -2.27
C TYR A 69 6.45 -6.94 -1.15
N PRO A 70 5.76 -8.00 -0.69
CA PRO A 70 6.31 -8.95 0.27
C PRO A 70 7.55 -9.66 -0.27
N THR A 71 8.57 -9.84 0.57
CA THR A 71 9.79 -10.57 0.18
C THR A 71 9.55 -12.08 0.08
N THR A 72 8.50 -12.60 0.71
CA THR A 72 8.07 -13.99 0.59
C THR A 72 6.98 -14.13 -0.48
N PRO A 73 7.09 -15.11 -1.39
CA PRO A 73 6.02 -15.42 -2.33
C PRO A 73 4.70 -15.76 -1.62
N PRO A 74 3.54 -15.35 -2.16
CA PRO A 74 3.36 -14.62 -3.43
C PRO A 74 3.76 -13.14 -3.30
N ALA A 75 4.74 -12.71 -4.08
CA ALA A 75 5.34 -11.36 -4.09
C ALA A 75 4.46 -10.36 -4.85
N THR A 76 3.17 -10.35 -4.54
CA THR A 76 2.20 -9.46 -5.18
C THR A 76 2.38 -8.04 -4.65
N ALA A 77 2.51 -7.06 -5.53
CA ALA A 77 2.67 -5.68 -5.11
C ALA A 77 1.45 -5.19 -4.32
N LEU A 78 1.72 -4.61 -3.15
CA LEU A 78 0.73 -4.13 -2.19
C LEU A 78 0.62 -2.60 -2.21
N TYR A 79 1.74 -1.95 -2.50
CA TYR A 79 1.78 -0.51 -2.68
C TYR A 79 2.60 -0.15 -3.92
N ALA A 80 2.33 1.04 -4.44
CA ALA A 80 3.15 1.67 -5.47
C ALA A 80 3.46 3.12 -5.08
N ILE A 81 4.58 3.62 -5.58
CA ILE A 81 4.93 5.05 -5.54
C ILE A 81 4.91 5.63 -6.96
N SER A 82 4.59 6.91 -7.10
CA SER A 82 4.44 7.52 -8.44
C SER A 82 5.73 7.59 -9.24
N ASN A 83 6.87 7.69 -8.57
CA ASN A 83 8.19 7.87 -9.17
C ASN A 83 9.23 7.15 -8.33
N ASN A 84 10.39 6.85 -8.91
CA ASN A 84 11.53 6.40 -8.14
C ASN A 84 11.87 7.44 -7.06
N LEU A 85 12.34 6.98 -5.90
CA LEU A 85 12.70 7.85 -4.78
C LEU A 85 14.03 8.56 -5.06
N ASN A 86 14.02 9.53 -5.97
CA ASN A 86 15.15 10.41 -6.27
C ASN A 86 14.77 11.87 -5.97
N LEU A 87 15.77 12.74 -5.88
CA LEU A 87 15.58 14.14 -5.49
C LEU A 87 15.02 15.04 -6.61
N ASP A 88 14.77 14.49 -7.80
CA ASP A 88 14.31 15.26 -8.97
C ASP A 88 12.82 15.63 -8.89
N TYR A 89 12.05 14.90 -8.09
CA TYR A 89 10.62 15.15 -7.90
C TYR A 89 10.39 15.93 -6.61
N SER A 90 9.54 16.96 -6.64
CA SER A 90 9.17 17.70 -5.42
C SER A 90 8.15 16.94 -4.55
N THR A 91 7.40 16.02 -5.17
CA THR A 91 6.29 15.29 -4.55
C THR A 91 6.25 13.87 -5.07
N ILE A 92 6.03 12.92 -4.17
CA ILE A 92 5.79 11.51 -4.49
C ILE A 92 4.40 11.13 -3.97
N SER A 93 3.63 10.40 -4.78
CA SER A 93 2.35 9.81 -4.35
C SER A 93 2.55 8.36 -3.94
N VAL A 94 1.86 7.91 -2.89
CA VAL A 94 1.80 6.51 -2.46
C VAL A 94 0.40 5.98 -2.67
N SER A 95 0.32 4.80 -3.26
CA SER A 95 -0.91 4.14 -3.65
C SER A 95 -1.02 2.77 -3.05
N ARG A 96 -2.20 2.42 -2.54
CA ARG A 96 -2.53 1.04 -2.17
C ARG A 96 -3.00 0.31 -3.43
N LEU A 97 -2.44 -0.87 -3.70
CA LEU A 97 -2.79 -1.72 -4.83
C LEU A 97 -3.78 -2.78 -4.36
N GLU A 98 -5.03 -2.64 -4.78
CA GLU A 98 -6.07 -3.62 -4.45
C GLU A 98 -6.43 -4.50 -5.66
N PRO A 99 -6.52 -5.83 -5.49
CA PRO A 99 -7.05 -6.70 -6.52
C PRO A 99 -8.44 -6.26 -6.97
N ARG A 100 -8.63 -6.07 -8.28
CA ARG A 100 -9.93 -5.69 -8.83
C ARG A 100 -10.88 -6.88 -8.75
N ARG A 101 -11.90 -6.78 -7.90
CA ARG A 101 -13.05 -7.69 -7.95
C ARG A 101 -13.93 -7.30 -9.13
N SER A 102 -14.28 -8.27 -9.97
CA SER A 102 -15.30 -8.14 -11.01
C SER A 102 -16.67 -7.91 -10.37
N SER A 103 -17.62 -7.38 -11.15
CA SER A 103 -19.02 -7.20 -10.71
C SER A 103 -19.69 -8.50 -10.27
N THR A 104 -19.20 -9.66 -10.74
CA THR A 104 -19.66 -11.00 -10.37
C THR A 104 -18.96 -11.56 -9.13
N GLY A 105 -18.17 -10.76 -8.40
CA GLY A 105 -17.47 -11.17 -7.18
C GLY A 105 -16.18 -11.97 -7.40
N GLY A 106 -15.94 -12.48 -8.62
CA GLY A 106 -14.67 -13.11 -9.00
C GLY A 106 -13.55 -12.09 -9.18
N LEU A 107 -12.29 -12.52 -9.14
CA LEU A 107 -11.16 -11.65 -9.52
C LEU A 107 -11.28 -11.29 -11.00
N SER A 108 -11.25 -10.00 -11.33
CA SER A 108 -11.28 -9.56 -12.73
C SER A 108 -9.95 -9.94 -13.40
N PRO A 109 -9.97 -10.49 -14.62
CA PRO A 109 -8.75 -10.72 -15.39
C PRO A 109 -8.02 -9.42 -15.77
N ASN A 110 -8.61 -8.25 -15.51
CA ASN A 110 -7.89 -6.97 -15.58
C ASN A 110 -6.86 -6.91 -14.46
N LEU A 111 -5.63 -7.28 -14.81
CA LEU A 111 -4.43 -7.34 -13.97
C LEU A 111 -3.99 -6.00 -13.38
N ASN A 112 -4.55 -4.87 -13.82
CA ASN A 112 -4.22 -3.58 -13.23
C ASN A 112 -4.98 -3.44 -11.89
N PRO A 113 -4.28 -3.55 -10.73
CA PRO A 113 -4.90 -3.30 -9.44
C PRO A 113 -5.52 -1.91 -9.43
N ARG A 114 -6.60 -1.74 -8.66
CA ARG A 114 -7.17 -0.41 -8.48
C ARG A 114 -6.16 0.42 -7.70
N ASP A 115 -5.49 1.34 -8.39
CA ASP A 115 -4.62 2.32 -7.76
C ASP A 115 -5.50 3.26 -6.92
N LYS A 116 -5.33 3.16 -5.60
CA LYS A 116 -5.88 4.12 -4.65
C LYS A 116 -4.75 4.91 -4.05
N ILE A 117 -4.47 6.09 -4.61
CA ILE A 117 -3.60 7.08 -3.95
C ILE A 117 -4.13 7.32 -2.53
N ILE A 118 -3.29 7.02 -1.53
CA ILE A 118 -3.58 7.15 -0.10
C ILE A 118 -2.89 8.38 0.49
N TYR A 119 -1.63 8.61 0.15
CA TYR A 119 -0.84 9.72 0.67
C TYR A 119 -0.05 10.38 -0.45
N LYS A 120 0.30 11.64 -0.24
CA LYS A 120 1.36 12.34 -0.98
C LYS A 120 2.36 12.87 0.02
N PHE A 121 3.64 12.75 -0.29
CA PHE A 121 4.68 13.38 0.49
C PHE A 121 5.50 14.35 -0.34
N THR A 122 5.79 15.51 0.24
CA THR A 122 6.42 16.65 -0.42
C THR A 122 7.50 17.21 0.49
N ARG A 123 8.61 17.65 -0.09
CA ARG A 123 9.67 18.37 0.62
C ARG A 123 9.67 19.83 0.16
N PRO A 124 9.22 20.78 1.00
CA PRO A 124 9.32 22.19 0.69
C PRO A 124 10.79 22.59 0.45
N VAL A 125 11.05 23.45 -0.53
CA VAL A 125 12.40 23.82 -1.03
C VAL A 125 13.37 24.30 0.07
N MET A 126 12.85 24.84 1.18
CA MET A 126 13.64 25.37 2.29
C MET A 126 13.43 24.63 3.62
N SER A 127 12.89 23.41 3.58
CA SER A 127 12.59 22.64 4.79
C SER A 127 13.32 21.29 4.80
N GLU A 128 13.89 20.95 5.95
CA GLU A 128 14.33 19.58 6.25
C GLU A 128 13.15 18.66 6.62
N THR A 129 11.94 19.22 6.75
CA THR A 129 10.73 18.46 7.09
C THR A 129 10.02 18.01 5.82
N VAL A 130 9.65 16.73 5.77
CA VAL A 130 8.74 16.21 4.75
C VAL A 130 7.31 16.26 5.28
N GLU A 131 6.42 16.85 4.50
CA GLU A 131 4.99 16.86 4.78
C GLU A 131 4.33 15.70 4.06
N ILE A 132 3.53 14.91 4.79
CA ILE A 132 2.78 13.77 4.28
C ILE A 132 1.29 14.03 4.51
N ILE A 133 0.52 14.06 3.42
CA ILE A 133 -0.89 14.48 3.42
C ILE A 133 -1.78 13.35 2.88
N GLY A 134 -2.77 12.97 3.68
CA GLY A 134 -3.78 11.98 3.31
C GLY A 134 -4.65 12.45 2.14
N GLN A 135 -4.92 11.56 1.19
CA GLN A 135 -5.69 11.82 -0.03
C GLN A 135 -7.10 11.21 0.02
N ARG A 136 -7.47 10.56 1.13
CA ARG A 136 -8.75 9.84 1.28
C ARG A 136 -9.30 9.97 2.69
N ARG A 137 -10.57 9.62 2.88
CA ARG A 137 -11.17 9.51 4.22
C ARG A 137 -10.64 8.33 5.03
N SER A 138 -10.07 7.33 4.36
CA SER A 138 -9.46 6.14 4.96
C SER A 138 -8.02 6.35 5.42
N THR A 139 -7.50 7.58 5.35
CA THR A 139 -6.17 7.93 5.86
C THR A 139 -6.26 8.64 7.19
N LEU A 140 -5.20 8.59 7.98
CA LEU A 140 -5.09 9.32 9.23
C LEU A 140 -5.37 10.82 9.00
N PRO A 141 -6.39 11.43 9.63
CA PRO A 141 -6.77 12.81 9.37
C PRO A 141 -5.73 13.77 9.94
N GLY A 142 -5.42 14.86 9.23
CA GLY A 142 -4.39 15.83 9.62
C GLY A 142 -3.17 15.78 8.71
N ILE A 143 -2.04 16.29 9.19
CA ILE A 143 -0.76 16.31 8.47
C ILE A 143 0.26 15.50 9.26
N LEU A 144 1.05 14.69 8.56
CA LEU A 144 2.18 13.99 9.13
C LEU A 144 3.48 14.72 8.74
N LEU A 145 4.37 14.93 9.70
CA LEU A 145 5.62 15.65 9.52
C LEU A 145 6.79 14.73 9.86
N LEU A 146 7.58 14.35 8.86
CA LEU A 146 8.81 13.59 9.07
C LEU A 146 9.96 14.58 9.27
N LYS A 147 10.52 14.60 10.48
CA LYS A 147 11.55 15.55 10.92
C LYS A 147 12.82 14.81 11.30
N SER A 148 13.98 15.37 10.94
CA SER A 148 15.26 14.91 11.47
C SER A 148 15.34 15.20 12.98
N THR A 149 15.89 14.28 13.75
CA THR A 149 16.16 14.45 15.17
C THR A 149 17.67 14.34 15.40
N ARG A 150 18.27 15.38 15.98
CA ARG A 150 19.69 15.38 16.33
C ARG A 150 19.82 15.14 17.83
N GLN A 151 20.44 14.04 18.23
CA GLN A 151 20.83 13.78 19.62
C GLN A 151 22.34 13.59 19.69
N LEU A 152 23.08 14.57 20.21
CA LEU A 152 24.54 14.63 20.50
C LEU A 152 25.53 13.99 19.50
N LEU A 153 25.36 12.72 19.11
CA LEU A 153 26.17 11.97 18.15
C LEU A 153 25.36 11.07 17.19
N LYS A 154 24.02 11.14 17.22
CA LYS A 154 23.14 10.30 16.40
C LYS A 154 22.07 11.14 15.74
N THR A 155 21.98 11.01 14.43
CA THR A 155 20.84 11.46 13.63
C THR A 155 19.80 10.34 13.63
N GLY A 156 18.60 10.66 14.09
CA GLY A 156 17.41 9.83 13.94
C GLY A 156 16.33 10.58 13.19
N TRP A 157 15.16 9.98 13.06
CA TRP A 157 13.98 10.63 12.49
C TRP A 157 12.79 10.47 13.42
N ALA A 158 11.85 11.41 13.36
CA ALA A 158 10.57 11.28 14.04
C ALA A 158 9.44 11.68 13.09
N LEU A 159 8.39 10.86 13.07
CA LEU A 159 7.14 11.16 12.41
C LEU A 159 6.18 11.74 13.42
N TRP A 160 5.79 12.98 13.22
CA TRP A 160 4.82 13.70 14.04
C TRP A 160 3.49 13.78 13.33
N HIS A 161 2.40 13.68 14.08
CA HIS A 161 1.04 13.88 13.60
C HIS A 161 0.51 15.19 14.15
N VAL A 162 0.04 16.05 13.25
CA VAL A 162 -0.57 17.34 13.57
C VAL A 162 -2.04 17.30 13.19
N TYR A 163 -2.91 17.41 14.19
CA TYR A 163 -4.36 17.44 13.99
C TYR A 163 -5.03 18.30 15.05
N LYS A 164 -5.90 19.23 14.61
CA LYS A 164 -6.65 20.15 15.49
C LYS A 164 -5.75 20.83 16.55
N ASN A 165 -4.64 21.42 16.11
CA ASN A 165 -3.64 22.11 16.96
C ASN A 165 -2.96 21.22 18.03
N THR A 166 -3.08 19.90 17.93
CA THR A 166 -2.35 18.95 18.75
C THR A 166 -1.27 18.29 17.90
N GLU A 167 -0.05 18.24 18.44
CA GLU A 167 1.09 17.53 17.84
C GLU A 167 1.44 16.31 18.71
N SER A 168 1.50 15.12 18.11
CA SER A 168 1.86 13.87 18.78
C SER A 168 2.87 13.08 17.96
N MET A 169 3.81 12.41 18.62
CA MET A 169 4.79 11.57 17.93
C MET A 169 4.16 10.21 17.60
N VAL A 170 4.17 9.84 16.33
CA VAL A 170 3.64 8.56 15.84
C VAL A 170 4.73 7.51 15.83
N PHE A 171 5.84 7.82 15.16
CA PHE A 171 6.98 6.93 15.04
C PHE A 171 8.28 7.67 15.30
N ARG A 172 9.26 6.90 15.78
CA ARG A 172 10.64 7.35 15.99
C ARG A 172 11.58 6.32 15.38
N VAL A 173 12.49 6.79 14.54
CA VAL A 173 13.46 5.95 13.84
C VAL A 173 14.84 6.21 14.41
N LYS A 174 15.50 5.15 14.87
CA LYS A 174 16.83 5.22 15.49
C LYS A 174 17.76 4.16 14.92
N PRO A 175 19.06 4.44 14.80
CA PRO A 175 20.06 3.41 14.53
C PRO A 175 20.06 2.36 15.65
N LYS A 176 19.87 1.09 15.29
CA LYS A 176 20.06 -0.03 16.21
C LYS A 176 21.56 -0.28 16.33
N ARG A 177 22.08 -0.35 17.56
CA ARG A 177 23.45 -0.80 17.80
C ARG A 177 23.49 -2.30 17.50
N ASN A 178 23.80 -2.67 16.26
CA ASN A 178 24.13 -4.05 15.90
C ASN A 178 25.60 -4.08 15.46
N PRO A 179 26.51 -4.70 16.24
CA PRO A 179 27.92 -4.78 15.88
C PRO A 179 28.16 -5.61 14.60
N GLU A 180 27.24 -6.49 14.20
CA GLU A 180 27.40 -7.38 13.05
C GLU A 180 26.74 -6.85 11.77
N LYS A 181 25.80 -5.91 11.88
CA LYS A 181 25.01 -5.41 10.75
C LYS A 181 25.14 -3.89 10.65
N HIS A 182 25.94 -3.44 9.68
CA HIS A 182 25.95 -2.04 9.28
C HIS A 182 24.58 -1.71 8.66
N GLU A 183 23.91 -0.65 9.14
CA GLU A 183 22.66 -0.09 8.60
C GLU A 183 21.35 -0.83 8.97
N VAL A 184 21.15 -1.05 10.27
CA VAL A 184 19.85 -1.44 10.83
C VAL A 184 19.20 -0.25 11.53
N LEU A 185 18.02 0.16 11.08
CA LEU A 185 17.20 1.18 11.74
C LEU A 185 16.02 0.52 12.44
N GLU A 186 15.72 0.98 13.65
CA GLU A 186 14.58 0.54 14.43
C GLU A 186 13.50 1.62 14.42
N TRP A 187 12.28 1.21 14.04
CA TRP A 187 11.08 2.03 14.09
C TRP A 187 10.33 1.72 15.39
N GLN A 188 10.15 2.74 16.22
CA GLN A 188 9.46 2.66 17.51
C GLN A 188 8.17 3.48 17.47
N ASP A 189 7.13 3.04 18.15
CA ASP A 189 5.90 3.81 18.37
C ASP A 189 6.09 4.95 19.40
N GLY A 190 5.00 5.68 19.69
CA GLY A 190 4.97 6.74 20.71
C GLY A 190 5.31 6.28 22.13
N CYS A 191 5.18 4.99 22.43
CA CYS A 191 5.51 4.38 23.72
C CYS A 191 6.95 3.86 23.79
N GLY A 192 7.68 3.87 22.66
CA GLY A 192 9.04 3.35 22.55
C GLY A 192 9.11 1.86 22.21
N THR A 193 7.99 1.21 21.89
CA THR A 193 7.94 -0.19 21.49
C THR A 193 8.34 -0.32 20.03
N THR A 194 9.20 -1.29 19.71
CA THR A 194 9.60 -1.55 18.33
C THR A 194 8.43 -2.11 17.51
N VAL A 195 8.13 -1.46 16.40
CA VAL A 195 7.06 -1.84 15.47
C VAL A 195 7.60 -2.37 14.14
N ALA A 196 8.79 -1.91 13.72
CA ALA A 196 9.44 -2.38 12.51
C ALA A 196 10.97 -2.26 12.58
N ILE A 197 11.65 -3.08 11.79
CA ILE A 197 13.08 -3.04 11.57
C ILE A 197 13.32 -2.79 10.09
N GLU A 198 14.08 -1.76 9.80
CA GLU A 198 14.54 -1.48 8.46
C GLU A 198 15.99 -1.93 8.31
N THR A 199 16.28 -2.57 7.19
CA THR A 199 17.62 -3.00 6.80
C THR A 199 17.88 -2.66 5.35
N LEU A 200 19.12 -2.28 5.04
CA LEU A 200 19.60 -2.36 3.66
C LEU A 200 19.97 -3.82 3.42
N ALA A 201 19.17 -4.52 2.62
CA ALA A 201 19.38 -5.93 2.38
C ALA A 201 20.72 -6.14 1.67
N THR A 202 21.69 -6.72 2.37
CA THR A 202 22.62 -7.64 1.75
C THR A 202 21.88 -8.97 1.66
N ASP A 203 21.71 -9.51 0.45
CA ASP A 203 21.16 -10.83 0.25
C ASP A 203 22.11 -11.85 0.93
N LEU A 204 21.78 -12.26 2.15
CA LEU A 204 22.67 -13.10 2.97
C LEU A 204 22.75 -14.52 2.42
N ASP A 205 21.85 -14.91 1.52
CA ASP A 205 21.85 -16.23 0.87
C ASP A 205 22.51 -16.21 -0.52
N ASP A 206 22.85 -15.04 -1.07
CA ASP A 206 23.44 -14.88 -2.42
C ASP A 206 24.93 -14.45 -2.38
N VAL A 207 25.69 -14.97 -1.40
CA VAL A 207 27.15 -14.78 -1.30
C VAL A 207 27.89 -15.28 -2.57
N GLN A 208 27.22 -16.07 -3.42
CA GLN A 208 27.79 -16.63 -4.65
C GLN A 208 27.16 -16.09 -5.96
N ARG A 209 26.03 -15.39 -5.94
CA ARG A 209 25.40 -14.89 -7.18
C ARG A 209 25.32 -13.38 -7.16
N ASP A 210 26.18 -12.81 -7.99
CA ASP A 210 25.99 -11.50 -8.60
C ASP A 210 25.85 -10.33 -7.62
N ARG A 211 27.02 -9.80 -7.20
CA ARG A 211 27.16 -8.52 -6.48
C ARG A 211 26.48 -7.33 -7.18
N SER A 212 25.93 -7.51 -8.39
CA SER A 212 25.19 -6.51 -9.14
C SER A 212 23.73 -6.36 -8.72
N ARG A 213 23.14 -7.28 -7.92
CA ARG A 213 21.82 -7.05 -7.34
C ARG A 213 21.93 -5.99 -6.25
N ALA A 214 21.66 -4.75 -6.66
CA ALA A 214 21.67 -3.56 -5.81
C ALA A 214 20.98 -3.83 -4.47
N ARG A 215 21.62 -3.40 -3.37
CA ARG A 215 21.08 -3.52 -2.00
C ARG A 215 19.69 -2.89 -1.96
N ARG A 216 18.65 -3.72 -1.81
CA ARG A 216 17.26 -3.23 -1.74
C ARG A 216 16.91 -2.91 -0.30
N PRO A 217 16.25 -1.77 -0.03
CA PRO A 217 15.76 -1.52 1.31
C PRO A 217 14.65 -2.53 1.65
N ARG A 218 14.67 -3.02 2.89
CA ARG A 218 13.68 -3.93 3.46
C ARG A 218 13.10 -3.33 4.73
N LEU A 219 11.80 -3.52 4.91
CA LEU A 219 11.08 -3.18 6.14
C LEU A 219 10.40 -4.44 6.66
N GLN A 220 10.82 -4.88 7.84
CA GLN A 220 10.22 -5.99 8.56
C GLN A 220 9.30 -5.44 9.65
N ILE A 221 8.00 -5.67 9.56
CA ILE A 221 7.02 -5.28 10.57
C ILE A 221 7.02 -6.36 11.67
N VAL A 222 7.43 -5.97 12.87
CA VAL A 222 7.67 -6.87 14.02
C VAL A 222 6.84 -6.51 15.26
N SER A 223 5.82 -5.67 15.08
CA SER A 223 4.98 -5.20 16.18
C SER A 223 4.29 -6.35 16.91
N ALA A 224 4.37 -6.35 18.24
CA ALA A 224 3.68 -7.33 19.10
C ALA A 224 2.14 -7.20 19.01
N THR A 225 1.65 -5.96 18.86
CA THR A 225 0.25 -5.67 18.59
C THR A 225 0.10 -5.38 17.10
N PRO A 226 -0.77 -6.09 16.36
CA PRO A 226 -0.99 -5.83 14.94
C PRO A 226 -1.35 -4.35 14.70
N LEU A 227 -0.65 -3.72 13.75
CA LEU A 227 -1.02 -2.39 13.29
C LEU A 227 -2.31 -2.49 12.46
N ASP A 228 -3.24 -1.57 12.67
CA ASP A 228 -4.40 -1.46 11.79
C ASP A 228 -3.99 -0.99 10.38
N ASP A 229 -4.93 -1.06 9.44
CA ASP A 229 -4.74 -0.64 8.04
C ASP A 229 -4.23 0.80 7.90
N ILE A 230 -4.69 1.72 8.75
CA ILE A 230 -4.33 3.14 8.67
C ILE A 230 -2.87 3.30 9.11
N MET A 231 -2.52 2.70 10.25
CA MET A 231 -1.17 2.77 10.80
C MET A 231 -0.15 2.03 9.95
N THR A 232 -0.58 0.96 9.28
CA THR A 232 0.23 0.26 8.29
C THR A 232 0.52 1.16 7.08
N ASP A 233 -0.50 1.83 6.53
CA ASP A 233 -0.30 2.80 5.44
C ASP A 233 0.61 3.96 5.85
N VAL A 234 0.46 4.47 7.08
CA VAL A 234 1.31 5.53 7.64
C VAL A 234 2.76 5.06 7.73
N LEU A 235 3.00 3.84 8.25
CA LEU A 235 4.33 3.27 8.38
C LEU A 235 5.00 3.10 7.01
N VAL A 236 4.32 2.49 6.05
CA VAL A 236 4.85 2.27 4.69
C VAL A 236 5.14 3.60 3.99
N THR A 237 4.23 4.57 4.10
CA THR A 237 4.40 5.90 3.51
C THR A 237 5.58 6.64 4.14
N ALA A 238 5.71 6.61 5.46
CA ALA A 238 6.80 7.23 6.18
C ALA A 238 8.16 6.58 5.87
N TRP A 239 8.18 5.26 5.70
CA TRP A 239 9.37 4.53 5.25
C TRP A 239 9.84 4.99 3.87
N CYS A 240 8.92 5.12 2.91
CA CYS A 240 9.22 5.67 1.58
C CYS A 240 9.76 7.10 1.66
N ALA A 241 9.09 7.97 2.42
CA ALA A 241 9.52 9.36 2.61
C ALA A 241 10.91 9.45 3.26
N ARG A 242 11.22 8.56 4.21
CA ARG A 242 12.54 8.50 4.85
C ARG A 242 13.63 8.06 3.89
N ILE A 243 13.38 7.02 3.08
CA ILE A 243 14.32 6.59 2.03
C ILE A 243 14.59 7.76 1.08
N TRP A 244 13.54 8.42 0.61
CA TRP A 244 13.63 9.53 -0.35
C TRP A 244 14.55 10.67 0.09
N ILE A 245 14.50 11.06 1.37
CA ILE A 245 15.33 12.15 1.91
C ILE A 245 16.70 11.71 2.44
N THR A 246 16.99 10.40 2.41
CA THR A 246 18.30 9.85 2.80
C THR A 246 19.22 9.67 1.59
N PHE A 247 18.70 9.78 0.37
CA PHE A 247 19.50 9.86 -0.85
C PHE A 247 20.20 11.22 -1.02
#